data_AF-A0A1V0GZE7-F1
#
_entry.id   AF-A0A1V0GZE7-F1
#
_cell.length_a   1.000
_cell.length_b   1.000
_cell.length_c   1.000
_cell.angle_alpha   90.00
_cell.angle_beta   90.00
_cell.angle_gamma   90.00
#
_symmetry.space_group_name_H-M   'P 1'
#
loop_
_entity.id
_entity.type
_entity.pdbx_description
1 polymer ?
#
loop_
_entity_poly.entity_id
_entity_poly.type
_entity_poly.pdbx_seq_one_letter_code
_entity_poly.pdbx_strand_id
1 'polypeptide(L)'
;MDSGLAELVLPPRSQAGRNPVQITLRLRALARHVPLLQELESQGFPREAVLRTAFKNMPKVRFEPRYVPQVQEVSAGNEWAWRFSPGVSPDVLSQIAGQVRDGDKAPRSALLLGQVEPGWFASLDETIERLLN
;
A
#
# COMPACT_ATOMS: atom_id res chain seq x y z
N MET A 1 9.64 -47.01 -34.19
CA MET A 1 9.38 -45.58 -33.96
C MET A 1 8.26 -45.54 -32.96
N ASP A 2 8.52 -45.13 -31.72
CA ASP A 2 7.47 -44.82 -30.74
C ASP A 2 8.05 -43.80 -29.78
N SER A 3 7.92 -42.52 -30.15
CA SER A 3 8.25 -41.39 -29.30
C SER A 3 7.09 -41.22 -28.32
N GLY A 4 7.21 -41.80 -27.13
CA GLY A 4 6.30 -41.56 -26.01
C GLY A 4 6.39 -40.11 -25.55
N LEU A 5 5.62 -39.23 -26.21
CA LEU A 5 5.44 -37.85 -25.78
C LEU A 5 4.43 -37.83 -24.64
N ALA A 6 4.90 -37.51 -23.43
CA ALA A 6 4.03 -37.25 -22.30
C ALA A 6 3.14 -36.04 -22.62
N GLU A 7 1.83 -36.24 -22.59
CA GLU A 7 0.85 -35.19 -22.77
C GLU A 7 0.88 -34.26 -21.55
N LEU A 8 1.23 -32.99 -21.77
CA LEU A 8 1.18 -31.97 -20.73
C LEU A 8 -0.28 -31.63 -20.44
N VAL A 9 -0.89 -32.32 -19.48
CA VAL A 9 -2.22 -31.96 -18.97
C VAL A 9 -2.08 -30.68 -18.15
N LEU A 10 -2.36 -29.54 -18.77
CA LEU A 10 -2.53 -28.29 -18.03
C LEU A 10 -3.78 -28.43 -17.15
N PRO A 11 -3.69 -28.21 -15.82
CA PRO A 11 -4.87 -28.25 -14.97
C PRO A 11 -5.90 -27.23 -15.47
N PRO A 12 -7.20 -27.55 -15.39
CA PRO A 12 -8.24 -26.62 -15.81
C PRO A 12 -8.05 -25.33 -15.04
N ARG A 13 -7.99 -24.20 -15.76
CA ARG A 13 -7.98 -22.86 -15.15
C ARG A 13 -9.31 -22.68 -14.40
N SER A 14 -9.35 -23.11 -13.15
CA SER A 14 -10.41 -22.74 -12.23
C SER A 14 -10.35 -21.22 -12.03
N GLN A 15 -11.20 -20.51 -12.76
CA GLN A 15 -11.40 -19.06 -12.69
C GLN A 15 -12.23 -18.64 -11.47
N ALA A 16 -12.67 -19.58 -10.63
CA ALA A 16 -13.42 -19.31 -9.42
C ALA A 16 -12.46 -19.03 -8.25
N GLY A 17 -12.19 -17.75 -7.98
CA GLY A 17 -11.39 -17.30 -6.83
C GLY A 17 -10.42 -16.14 -7.09
N ARG A 18 -10.20 -15.75 -8.35
CA ARG A 18 -9.10 -14.84 -8.75
C ARG A 18 -9.43 -13.35 -8.88
N ASN A 19 -10.66 -12.93 -8.62
CA ASN A 19 -10.99 -11.51 -8.77
C ASN A 19 -10.34 -10.70 -7.64
N PRO A 20 -9.50 -9.69 -7.96
CA PRO A 20 -8.91 -8.84 -6.95
C PRO A 20 -9.99 -8.16 -6.12
N VAL A 21 -9.83 -8.22 -4.80
CA VAL A 21 -10.72 -7.52 -3.87
C VAL A 21 -10.22 -6.09 -3.71
N GLN A 22 -11.12 -5.13 -3.85
CA GLN A 22 -10.81 -3.72 -3.60
C GLN A 22 -10.70 -3.48 -2.09
N ILE A 23 -9.53 -3.02 -1.64
CA ILE A 23 -9.29 -2.72 -0.22
C ILE A 23 -9.00 -1.24 -0.09
N THR A 24 -9.82 -0.49 0.64
CA THR A 24 -9.54 0.92 0.90
C THR A 24 -8.40 1.07 1.90
N LEU A 25 -7.31 1.70 1.48
CA LEU A 25 -6.16 2.04 2.29
C LEU A 25 -6.12 3.54 2.57
N ARG A 26 -5.60 3.90 3.75
CA ARG A 26 -5.43 5.29 4.19
C ARG A 26 -3.98 5.51 4.56
N LEU A 27 -3.27 6.26 3.72
CA LEU A 27 -1.89 6.66 3.92
C LEU A 27 -1.89 7.97 4.70
N ARG A 28 -1.64 7.89 6.01
CA ARG A 28 -1.50 9.08 6.86
C ARG A 28 -0.07 9.60 6.76
N ALA A 29 0.12 10.91 6.80
CA ALA A 29 1.43 11.47 7.11
C ALA A 29 1.82 11.12 8.57
N LEU A 30 3.10 11.25 8.88
CA LEU A 30 3.59 11.15 10.26
C LEU A 30 3.55 12.52 10.91
N ALA A 31 3.48 12.55 12.24
CA ALA A 31 3.43 13.79 13.02
C ALA A 31 4.61 14.72 12.71
N ARG A 32 5.80 14.14 12.43
CA ARG A 32 7.00 14.90 12.04
C ARG A 32 6.86 15.69 10.74
N HIS A 33 5.98 15.27 9.82
CA HIS A 33 5.78 15.95 8.54
C HIS A 33 4.88 17.19 8.69
N VAL A 34 4.05 17.24 9.75
CA VAL A 34 3.00 18.26 9.88
C VAL A 34 3.54 19.69 9.86
N PRO A 35 4.61 20.06 10.59
CA PRO A 35 5.12 21.44 10.55
C PRO A 35 5.52 21.87 9.13
N LEU A 36 6.23 21.01 8.40
CA LEU A 36 6.69 21.31 7.04
C LEU A 36 5.53 21.36 6.04
N LEU A 37 4.53 20.49 6.22
CA LEU A 37 3.33 20.50 5.39
C LEU A 37 2.47 21.74 5.64
N GLN A 38 2.41 22.24 6.87
CA GLN A 38 1.75 23.50 7.21
C GLN A 38 2.51 24.70 6.64
N GLU A 39 3.84 24.67 6.65
CA GLU A 39 4.67 25.67 5.99
C GLU A 39 4.39 25.74 4.49
N LEU A 40 4.37 24.59 3.81
CA LEU A 40 4.01 24.52 2.39
C LEU A 40 2.61 25.08 2.11
N GLU A 41 1.63 24.77 2.96
CA GLU A 41 0.28 25.31 2.84
C GLU A 41 0.27 26.85 2.98
N SER A 42 1.08 27.41 3.89
CA SER A 42 1.24 28.86 4.04
C SER A 42 1.91 29.54 2.84
N GLN A 43 2.77 28.82 2.10
CA GLN A 43 3.40 29.27 0.86
C GLN A 43 2.48 29.12 -0.37
N GLY A 44 1.25 28.63 -0.18
CA GLY A 44 0.26 28.48 -1.24
C GLY A 44 0.25 27.13 -1.93
N PHE A 45 0.97 26.12 -1.41
CA PHE A 45 0.87 24.73 -1.88
C PHE A 45 -0.27 24.01 -1.17
N PRO A 46 -1.42 23.75 -1.83
CA PRO A 46 -2.56 23.14 -1.16
C PRO A 46 -2.20 21.73 -0.67
N ARG A 47 -2.54 21.42 0.58
CA ARG A 47 -2.31 20.09 1.19
C ARG A 47 -2.67 18.93 0.27
N GLU A 48 -3.86 18.95 -0.33
CA GLU A 48 -4.30 17.87 -1.21
C GLU A 48 -3.40 17.70 -2.44
N ALA A 49 -2.88 18.81 -3.00
CA ALA A 49 -1.96 18.77 -4.12
C ALA A 49 -0.62 18.15 -3.71
N VAL A 50 -0.09 18.49 -2.53
CA VAL A 50 1.15 17.91 -1.99
C VAL A 50 0.99 16.39 -1.79
N LEU A 51 -0.06 15.97 -1.07
CA LEU A 51 -0.32 14.55 -0.81
C LEU A 51 -0.55 13.74 -2.08
N ARG A 52 -1.31 14.29 -3.04
CA ARG A 52 -1.52 13.68 -4.36
C ARG A 52 -0.22 13.54 -5.14
N THR A 53 0.67 14.52 -5.04
CA THR A 53 1.95 14.52 -5.74
C THR A 53 2.88 13.45 -5.16
N ALA A 54 3.00 13.39 -3.83
CA ALA A 54 3.73 12.32 -3.14
C ALA A 54 3.16 10.94 -3.53
N PHE A 55 1.84 10.77 -3.53
CA PHE A 55 1.25 9.48 -3.91
C PHE A 55 1.55 9.08 -5.36
N LYS A 56 1.57 10.04 -6.29
CA LYS A 56 1.88 9.77 -7.70
C LYS A 56 3.35 9.42 -7.92
N ASN A 57 4.25 9.95 -7.11
CA ASN A 57 5.69 9.73 -7.23
C ASN A 57 6.16 8.48 -6.49
N MET A 58 5.34 7.95 -5.58
CA MET A 58 5.63 6.71 -4.87
C MET A 58 5.86 5.53 -5.85
N PRO A 59 6.80 4.62 -5.56
CA PRO A 59 6.94 3.37 -6.29
C PRO A 59 5.62 2.59 -6.37
N LYS A 60 5.39 1.93 -7.51
CA LYS A 60 4.20 1.08 -7.65
C LYS A 60 4.21 -0.04 -6.61
N VAL A 61 3.18 -0.06 -5.77
CA VAL A 61 3.01 -1.11 -4.77
C VAL A 61 2.60 -2.40 -5.46
N ARG A 62 3.35 -3.48 -5.19
CA ARG A 62 2.94 -4.85 -5.48
C ARG A 62 2.83 -5.57 -4.15
N PHE A 63 1.62 -6.03 -3.80
CA PHE A 63 1.41 -6.76 -2.57
C PHE A 63 1.97 -8.17 -2.70
N GLU A 64 2.91 -8.47 -1.81
CA GLU A 64 3.55 -9.77 -1.71
C GLU A 64 2.90 -10.58 -0.59
N PRO A 65 2.91 -11.93 -0.65
CA PRO A 65 2.34 -12.80 0.38
C PRO A 65 3.20 -12.87 1.64
N ARG A 66 3.63 -11.70 2.16
CA ARG A 66 4.40 -11.57 3.40
C ARG A 66 3.83 -10.46 4.26
N TYR A 67 3.75 -10.70 5.56
CA TYR A 67 3.38 -9.64 6.48
C TYR A 67 4.56 -8.68 6.69
N VAL A 68 4.28 -7.38 6.66
CA VAL A 68 5.21 -6.33 7.04
C VAL A 68 4.52 -5.49 8.12
N PRO A 69 5.12 -5.33 9.32
CA PRO A 69 4.57 -4.48 10.35
C PRO A 69 4.44 -3.02 9.87
N GLN A 70 3.38 -2.34 10.32
CA GLN A 70 3.25 -0.90 10.12
C GLN A 70 4.35 -0.14 10.88
N VAL A 71 4.72 1.02 10.34
CA VAL A 71 5.65 1.94 10.99
C VAL A 71 5.05 2.38 12.33
N GLN A 72 5.84 2.28 13.40
CA GLN A 72 5.39 2.56 14.78
C GLN A 72 5.44 4.05 15.13
N GLU A 73 5.85 4.90 14.20
CA GLU A 73 5.89 6.34 14.38
C GLU A 73 4.47 6.93 14.46
N VAL A 74 4.35 8.02 15.23
CA VAL A 74 3.06 8.66 15.47
C VAL A 74 2.49 9.20 14.16
N SER A 75 1.31 8.71 13.79
CA SER A 75 0.56 9.23 12.65
C SER A 75 -0.02 10.61 12.93
N ALA A 76 -0.06 11.45 11.90
CA ALA A 76 -0.77 12.73 11.92
C ALA A 76 -2.31 12.53 11.90
N GLY A 77 -3.02 13.65 12.07
CA GLY A 77 -4.48 13.71 11.99
C GLY A 77 -5.04 13.24 10.64
N ASN A 78 -6.34 12.95 10.60
CA ASN A 78 -7.02 12.41 9.42
C ASN A 78 -7.06 13.39 8.23
N GLU A 79 -6.83 14.66 8.48
CA GLU A 79 -6.70 15.72 7.49
C GLU A 79 -5.42 15.59 6.66
N TRP A 80 -4.39 14.91 7.19
CA TRP A 80 -3.13 14.60 6.50
C TRP A 80 -3.11 13.19 5.91
N ALA A 81 -4.25 12.73 5.40
CA ALA A 81 -4.40 11.36 4.90
C ALA A 81 -4.81 11.30 3.44
N TRP A 82 -4.09 10.50 2.65
CA TRP A 82 -4.45 10.14 1.29
C TRP A 82 -5.17 8.77 1.27
N ARG A 83 -6.27 8.66 0.53
CA ARG A 83 -7.05 7.41 0.41
C ARG A 83 -6.90 6.85 -1.00
N PHE A 84 -6.71 5.54 -1.10
CA PHE A 84 -6.71 4.83 -2.37
C PHE A 84 -7.18 3.39 -2.18
N SER A 85 -7.67 2.77 -3.25
CA SER A 85 -8.22 1.42 -3.21
C SER A 85 -7.53 0.54 -4.24
N PRO A 86 -6.47 -0.20 -3.86
CA PRO A 86 -5.88 -1.22 -4.73
C PRO A 86 -6.73 -2.48 -4.77
N GLY A 87 -6.67 -3.18 -5.91
CA GLY A 87 -7.13 -4.56 -6.01
C GLY A 87 -6.07 -5.52 -5.49
N VAL A 88 -6.44 -6.42 -4.58
CA VAL A 88 -5.53 -7.41 -3.97
C VAL A 88 -6.09 -8.81 -4.14
N SER A 89 -5.23 -9.77 -4.50
CA SER A 89 -5.64 -11.18 -4.60
C SER A 89 -6.10 -11.71 -3.23
N PRO A 90 -7.24 -12.43 -3.16
CA PRO A 90 -7.65 -13.16 -1.95
C PRO A 90 -6.55 -14.08 -1.40
N ASP A 91 -5.79 -14.75 -2.29
CA ASP A 91 -4.73 -15.67 -1.89
C ASP A 91 -3.58 -14.96 -1.18
N VAL A 92 -3.22 -13.76 -1.64
CA VAL A 92 -2.19 -12.93 -1.00
C VAL A 92 -2.67 -12.48 0.37
N LEU A 93 -3.91 -12.01 0.48
CA LEU A 93 -4.51 -11.61 1.76
C LEU A 93 -4.54 -12.76 2.76
N SER A 94 -4.95 -13.96 2.33
CA SER A 94 -5.01 -15.13 3.19
C SER A 94 -3.62 -15.56 3.68
N GLN A 95 -2.61 -15.53 2.81
CA GLN A 95 -1.23 -15.84 3.18
C GLN A 95 -0.65 -14.83 4.18
N ILE A 96 -0.94 -13.54 4.02
CA ILE A 96 -0.50 -12.51 4.98
C ILE A 96 -1.22 -12.72 6.32
N ALA A 97 -2.54 -12.94 6.31
CA ALA A 97 -3.32 -13.18 7.52
C ALA A 97 -2.80 -14.38 8.33
N GLY A 98 -2.39 -15.46 7.65
CA GLY A 98 -1.82 -16.65 8.29
C GLY A 98 -0.48 -16.42 9.01
N GLN A 99 0.21 -15.29 8.76
CA GLN A 99 1.47 -14.93 9.42
C GLN A 99 1.28 -14.10 10.69
N VAL A 100 0.04 -13.67 10.99
CA VAL A 100 -0.29 -12.79 12.11
C VAL A 100 -1.20 -13.52 13.08
N ARG A 101 -0.94 -13.40 14.39
CA ARG A 101 -1.84 -13.93 15.42
C ARG A 101 -3.21 -13.25 15.28
N ASP A 102 -4.28 -14.05 15.19
CA ASP A 102 -5.64 -13.58 14.90
C ASP A 102 -5.74 -12.75 13.60
N GLY A 103 -4.86 -13.00 12.62
CA GLY A 103 -4.81 -12.26 11.35
C GLY A 103 -6.07 -12.43 10.49
N ASP A 104 -6.82 -13.51 10.69
CA ASP A 104 -8.14 -13.75 10.08
C ASP A 104 -9.21 -12.75 10.57
N LYS A 105 -9.05 -12.24 11.80
CA LYS A 105 -9.90 -11.21 12.41
C LYS A 105 -9.38 -9.79 12.21
N ALA A 106 -8.11 -9.65 11.79
CA ALA A 106 -7.50 -8.36 11.58
C ALA A 106 -8.12 -7.61 10.39
N PRO A 107 -8.26 -6.27 10.47
CA PRO A 107 -8.66 -5.48 9.31
C PRO A 107 -7.70 -5.69 8.14
N ARG A 108 -8.21 -6.04 6.96
CA ARG A 108 -7.39 -6.26 5.75
C ARG A 108 -6.48 -5.09 5.41
N SER A 109 -6.93 -3.85 5.67
CA SER A 109 -6.08 -2.66 5.51
C SER A 109 -4.86 -2.69 6.42
N ALA A 110 -5.01 -3.09 7.68
CA ALA A 110 -3.92 -3.18 8.64
C ALA A 110 -2.87 -4.24 8.28
N LEU A 111 -3.29 -5.31 7.59
CA LEU A 111 -2.39 -6.35 7.06
C LEU A 111 -1.54 -5.88 5.88
N LEU A 112 -2.01 -4.85 5.15
CA LEU A 112 -1.40 -4.38 3.91
C LEU A 112 -0.56 -3.10 4.09
N LEU A 113 -0.93 -2.23 5.04
CA LEU A 113 -0.35 -0.90 5.17
C LEU A 113 1.17 -0.90 5.33
N GLY A 114 1.74 -1.84 6.09
CA GLY A 114 3.20 -1.91 6.29
C GLY A 114 4.00 -2.17 5.01
N GLN A 115 3.39 -2.73 3.96
CA GLN A 115 4.05 -2.87 2.65
C GLN A 115 4.03 -1.57 1.81
N VAL A 116 3.17 -0.61 2.16
CA VAL A 116 2.99 0.64 1.42
C VAL A 116 3.67 1.82 2.11
N GLU A 117 3.57 1.85 3.43
CA GLU A 117 4.01 2.94 4.30
C GLU A 117 5.45 3.41 4.05
N PRO A 118 6.47 2.53 3.92
CA PRO A 118 7.83 2.97 3.67
C PRO A 118 7.97 3.79 2.38
N GLY A 119 7.34 3.35 1.29
CA GLY A 119 7.36 4.06 0.02
C GLY A 119 6.57 5.36 0.08
N TRP A 120 5.45 5.37 0.81
CA TRP A 120 4.65 6.56 1.03
C TRP A 120 5.43 7.64 1.80
N PHE A 121 6.08 7.26 2.91
CA PHE A 121 6.84 8.21 3.72
C PHE A 121 8.04 8.75 2.98
N ALA A 122 8.83 7.89 2.31
CA ALA A 122 9.96 8.34 1.50
C ALA A 122 9.53 9.34 0.42
N SER A 123 8.46 9.03 -0.32
CA SER A 123 7.97 9.92 -1.38
C SER A 123 7.37 11.23 -0.84
N LEU A 124 6.78 11.20 0.36
CA LEU A 124 6.27 12.40 1.02
C LEU A 124 7.42 13.29 1.49
N ASP A 125 8.46 12.71 2.10
CA ASP A 125 9.68 13.40 2.51
C ASP A 125 10.34 14.10 1.30
N GLU A 126 10.57 13.37 0.20
CA GLU A 126 11.11 13.90 -1.05
C GLU A 126 10.25 15.01 -1.65
N THR A 127 8.92 14.87 -1.58
CA THR A 127 7.99 15.87 -2.10
C THR A 127 8.04 17.15 -1.28
N ILE A 128 8.14 17.04 0.05
CA ILE A 128 8.27 18.19 0.94
C ILE A 128 9.59 18.91 0.68
N GLU A 129 10.70 18.17 0.65
CA GLU A 129 12.04 18.72 0.39
C GLU A 129 12.10 19.47 -0.94
N ARG A 130 11.52 18.90 -2.01
CA ARG A 130 11.52 19.54 -3.33
C ARG A 130 10.69 20.81 -3.41
N LEU A 131 9.66 20.97 -2.57
CA LEU A 131 8.76 22.14 -2.62
C LEU A 131 9.20 23.27 -1.70
N LEU A 132 10.01 22.96 -0.66
CA LEU A 132 10.58 23.95 0.24
C LEU A 132 11.92 24.52 -0.24
N ASN A 133 12.60 23.84 -1.17
CA ASN A 133 13.82 24.30 -1.84
C ASN A 133 13.50 25.04 -3.15
#